data_AF-A0A5Q0M8A7-F1
#
_entry.id   AF-A0A5Q0M8A7-F1
#
_cell.length_a   1.000
_cell.length_b   1.000
_cell.length_c   1.000
_cell.angle_alpha   90.00
_cell.angle_beta   90.00
_cell.angle_gamma   90.00
#
_symmetry.space_group_name_H-M   'P 1'
#
loop_
_entity.id
_entity.type
_entity.pdbx_description
1 polymer ?
#
loop_
_entity_poly.entity_id
_entity_poly.type
_entity_poly.pdbx_seq_one_letter_code
_entity_poly.pdbx_strand_id
1 'polypeptide(L)'
;MHTDAPGYAITHHGRASALGFAFGNPFVRCRCGLARLERIHRRPWMKLFPSLRFYRCSRCGKAQLASKRAVRDAVIARRSGQSER
;
A
#
# COMPACT_ATOMS: atom_id res chain seq x y z
N MET A 1 51.32 9.85 25.38
CA MET A 1 50.06 10.57 25.68
C MET A 1 48.92 9.62 25.34
N HIS A 2 48.27 9.06 26.36
CA HIS A 2 47.14 8.15 26.19
C HIS A 2 45.86 8.98 26.13
N THR A 3 45.14 8.92 25.02
CA THR A 3 43.83 9.54 24.88
C THR A 3 42.78 8.45 24.97
N ASP A 4 42.26 8.27 26.18
CA ASP A 4 41.06 7.48 26.46
C ASP A 4 39.85 8.34 26.07
N ALA A 5 39.16 7.97 24.99
CA ALA A 5 37.90 8.59 24.59
C ALA A 5 36.77 7.57 24.82
N PRO A 6 35.79 7.87 25.69
CA PRO A 6 34.75 6.92 26.03
C PRO A 6 33.81 6.70 24.84
N GLY A 7 33.68 5.43 24.46
CA GLY A 7 32.70 4.97 23.49
C GLY A 7 31.28 5.20 24.01
N TYR A 8 30.64 6.27 23.54
CA TYR A 8 29.20 6.43 23.67
C TYR A 8 28.55 5.45 22.68
N ALA A 9 28.28 4.23 23.15
CA ALA A 9 27.48 3.28 22.43
C ALA A 9 26.06 3.84 22.29
N ILE A 10 25.72 4.41 21.13
CA ILE A 10 24.32 4.73 20.84
C ILE A 10 23.62 3.43 20.42
N THR A 11 23.04 2.76 21.41
CA THR A 11 22.00 1.75 21.17
C THR A 11 20.76 2.45 20.59
N HIS A 12 20.68 2.57 19.27
CA HIS A 12 19.43 2.83 18.59
C HIS A 12 18.58 1.55 18.54
N HIS A 13 18.06 1.11 19.70
CA HIS A 13 16.88 0.24 19.72
C HIS A 13 15.62 1.08 19.51
N GLY A 14 15.55 1.71 18.34
CA GLY A 14 14.35 2.36 17.83
C GLY A 14 13.44 1.33 17.17
N ARG A 15 12.71 0.56 17.99
CA ARG A 15 11.56 -0.24 17.56
C ARG A 15 10.44 0.73 17.17
N ALA A 16 10.57 1.35 16.00
CA ALA A 16 9.50 2.15 15.41
C ALA A 16 8.73 1.25 14.46
N SER A 17 7.56 0.82 14.92
CA SER A 17 6.51 0.21 14.13
C SER A 17 6.29 1.02 12.86
N ALA A 18 6.91 0.59 11.75
CA ALA A 18 6.58 1.08 10.43
C ALA A 18 5.26 0.45 9.99
N LEU A 19 4.17 0.79 10.69
CA LEU A 19 2.89 1.10 10.06
C LEU A 19 3.09 2.39 9.25
N GLY A 20 4.09 2.37 8.36
CA GLY A 20 4.31 3.42 7.41
C GLY A 20 3.06 3.45 6.55
N PHE A 21 2.47 4.63 6.43
CA PHE A 21 1.92 5.04 5.15
C PHE A 21 3.00 4.71 4.12
N ALA A 22 2.94 3.51 3.56
CA ALA A 22 3.82 3.12 2.50
C ALA A 22 3.44 4.06 1.36
N PHE A 23 4.25 5.10 1.18
CA PHE A 23 4.52 5.70 -0.12
C PHE A 23 5.23 4.64 -0.98
N GLY A 24 4.67 3.42 -1.01
CA GLY A 24 5.06 2.39 -1.93
C GLY A 24 4.59 2.84 -3.30
N ASN A 25 5.38 2.52 -4.31
CA ASN A 25 5.07 2.80 -5.69
C ASN A 25 3.58 2.40 -5.98
N PRO A 26 2.71 3.37 -6.33
CA PRO A 26 1.29 3.11 -6.54
C PRO A 26 1.04 2.24 -7.78
N PHE A 27 2.01 2.14 -8.69
CA PHE A 27 1.94 1.26 -9.85
C PHE A 27 2.17 -0.22 -9.49
N VAL A 28 2.69 -0.51 -8.28
CA VAL A 28 2.90 -1.88 -7.81
C VAL A 28 1.65 -2.44 -7.15
N ARG A 29 1.11 -3.53 -7.71
CA ARG A 29 -0.08 -4.22 -7.23
C ARG A 29 0.07 -4.66 -5.76
N CYS A 30 -0.92 -4.40 -4.89
CA CYS A 30 -0.88 -4.98 -3.53
C CYS A 30 -1.05 -6.51 -3.63
N ARG A 31 -0.27 -7.25 -2.84
CA ARG A 31 -0.31 -8.72 -2.73
C ARG A 31 -1.66 -9.25 -2.20
N CYS A 32 -2.45 -8.42 -1.51
CA CYS A 32 -3.78 -8.78 -1.04
C CYS A 32 -4.83 -8.93 -2.16
N GLY A 33 -4.48 -8.57 -3.40
CA GLY A 33 -5.35 -8.69 -4.57
C GLY A 33 -6.23 -7.46 -4.80
N LEU A 34 -6.69 -7.32 -6.04
CA LEU A 34 -7.50 -6.18 -6.49
C LEU A 34 -8.93 -6.21 -5.94
N ALA A 35 -9.43 -7.37 -5.52
CA ALA A 35 -10.81 -7.51 -5.06
C ALA A 35 -11.07 -6.78 -3.72
N ARG A 36 -10.03 -6.59 -2.90
CA ARG A 36 -10.10 -5.93 -1.57
C ARG A 36 -9.74 -4.43 -1.65
N LEU A 37 -9.92 -3.83 -2.82
CA LEU A 37 -9.61 -2.43 -3.06
C LEU A 37 -10.83 -1.55 -2.85
N GLU A 38 -10.65 -0.54 -2.01
CA GLU A 38 -11.62 0.51 -1.73
C GLU A 38 -11.26 1.78 -2.46
N ARG A 39 -12.29 2.50 -2.91
CA ARG A 39 -12.11 3.73 -3.68
C ARG A 39 -11.67 4.86 -2.76
N ILE A 40 -10.55 5.51 -3.09
CA ILE A 40 -10.11 6.70 -2.37
C ILE A 40 -10.82 7.94 -2.94
N HIS A 41 -11.06 8.93 -2.09
CA HIS A 41 -11.51 10.25 -2.52
C HIS A 41 -10.56 10.83 -3.58
N ARG A 42 -11.14 11.40 -4.67
CA ARG A 42 -10.33 11.95 -5.77
C ARG A 42 -9.72 13.27 -5.32
N ARG A 43 -8.40 13.31 -5.23
CA ARG A 43 -7.67 14.56 -5.02
C ARG A 43 -7.47 15.29 -6.37
N PRO A 44 -7.27 16.62 -6.37
CA PRO A 44 -7.10 17.39 -7.60
C PRO A 44 -6.01 16.85 -8.54
N TRP A 45 -4.87 16.44 -7.98
CA TRP A 45 -3.77 15.86 -8.75
C TRP A 45 -4.12 14.53 -9.45
N MET A 46 -5.13 13.80 -8.97
CA MET A 46 -5.58 12.55 -9.60
C MET A 46 -6.34 12.80 -10.91
N LYS A 47 -6.66 14.05 -11.25
CA LYS A 47 -7.23 14.41 -12.56
C LYS A 47 -6.24 14.16 -13.70
N LEU A 48 -4.93 14.17 -13.42
CA LEU A 48 -3.87 13.89 -14.39
C LEU A 48 -3.94 12.47 -14.97
N PHE A 49 -4.57 11.54 -14.26
CA PHE A 49 -4.75 10.15 -14.69
C PHE A 49 -6.24 9.83 -14.89
N PRO A 50 -6.85 10.20 -16.02
CA PRO A 50 -8.27 9.99 -16.25
C PRO A 50 -8.62 8.50 -16.43
N SER A 51 -7.71 7.72 -17.01
CA SER A 51 -7.86 6.28 -17.28
C SER A 51 -7.64 5.40 -16.04
N LEU A 52 -6.95 5.92 -15.03
CA LEU A 52 -6.57 5.17 -13.83
C LEU A 52 -7.17 5.80 -12.56
N ARG A 53 -7.43 4.96 -11.56
CA ARG A 53 -8.02 5.41 -10.29
C ARG A 53 -7.18 4.92 -9.12
N PHE A 54 -7.09 5.76 -8.09
CA PHE A 54 -6.45 5.40 -6.84
C PHE A 54 -7.40 4.59 -5.97
N TYR A 55 -6.89 3.47 -5.48
CA TYR A 55 -7.57 2.59 -4.57
C TYR A 55 -6.69 2.32 -3.34
N ARG A 56 -7.32 2.17 -2.18
CA ARG A 56 -6.67 1.74 -0.95
C ARG A 56 -7.07 0.31 -0.68
N CYS A 57 -6.11 -0.55 -0.41
CA CYS A 57 -6.47 -1.88 0.05
C CYS A 57 -6.96 -1.82 1.49
N SER A 58 -8.12 -2.42 1.77
CA SER A 58 -8.68 -2.48 3.13
C SER A 58 -7.90 -3.39 4.07
N ARG A 59 -7.13 -4.35 3.53
CA ARG A 59 -6.30 -5.28 4.32
C ARG A 59 -4.89 -4.75 4.60
N CYS A 60 -4.19 -4.32 3.55
CA CYS A 60 -2.79 -3.87 3.66
C CYS A 60 -2.65 -2.35 3.86
N GLY A 61 -3.74 -1.58 3.74
CA GLY A 61 -3.70 -0.11 3.80
C GLY A 61 -2.99 0.58 2.63
N LYS A 62 -2.31 -0.17 1.75
CA LYS A 62 -1.52 0.33 0.62
C LYS A 62 -2.41 0.98 -0.43
N ALA A 63 -2.03 2.18 -0.88
CA ALA A 63 -2.60 2.83 -2.05
C ALA A 63 -1.97 2.26 -3.33
N GLN A 64 -2.79 1.93 -4.32
CA GLN A 64 -2.34 1.53 -5.65
C GLN A 64 -3.23 2.14 -6.73
N LEU A 65 -2.67 2.24 -7.91
CA LEU A 65 -3.29 2.74 -9.12
C LEU A 65 -3.81 1.55 -9.92
N ALA A 66 -5.11 1.53 -10.21
CA ALA A 66 -5.73 0.45 -10.97
C ALA A 66 -6.84 0.98 -11.87
N SER A 67 -7.17 0.24 -12.92
CA SER A 67 -8.32 0.56 -13.77
C SER A 67 -9.62 0.10 -13.10
N LYS A 68 -10.70 0.86 -13.32
CA LYS A 68 -12.03 0.51 -12.78
C LYS A 68 -12.52 -0.86 -13.29
N ARG A 69 -12.12 -1.26 -14.51
CA ARG A 69 -12.45 -2.56 -15.11
C ARG A 69 -11.75 -3.68 -14.33
N ALA A 70 -10.43 -3.64 -14.21
CA ALA A 70 -9.65 -4.66 -13.50
C ALA A 70 -10.10 -4.87 -12.04
N VAL A 71 -10.46 -3.80 -11.32
CA VAL A 71 -11.00 -3.93 -9.95
C VAL A 71 -12.37 -4.63 -9.95
N ARG A 72 -13.26 -4.29 -10.88
CA ARG A 72 -14.57 -4.96 -10.98
C ARG A 72 -14.42 -6.43 -11.34
N ASP A 73 -13.59 -6.74 -12.33
CA ASP A 73 -13.36 -8.11 -12.79
C ASP A 73 -12.78 -8.96 -11.65
N ALA A 74 -11.83 -8.42 -10.88
CA ALA A 74 -11.29 -9.11 -9.71
C ALA A 74 -12.32 -9.29 -8.59
N VAL A 75 -13.25 -8.35 -8.39
CA VAL A 75 -14.34 -8.49 -7.41
C VAL A 75 -15.32 -9.59 -7.85
N ILE A 76 -15.67 -9.65 -9.14
CA ILE A 76 -16.53 -10.70 -9.70
C ILE A 76 -15.85 -12.06 -9.58
N ALA A 77 -14.60 -12.19 -10.03
CA ALA A 77 -13.84 -13.44 -9.94
C ALA A 77 -13.72 -13.95 -8.50
N ARG A 78 -13.53 -13.04 -7.51
CA ARG A 78 -13.54 -13.44 -6.09
C ARG A 78 -14.89 -13.99 -5.65
N ARG A 79 -16.00 -13.41 -6.10
CA ARG A 79 -17.35 -13.87 -5.74
C ARG A 79 -17.64 -15.24 -6.34
N SER A 80 -17.29 -15.44 -7.61
CA SER A 80 -17.42 -16.72 -8.29
C SER A 80 -16.63 -17.82 -7.56
N GLY A 81 -15.36 -17.58 -7.25
CA GLY A 81 -14.54 -18.56 -6.52
C GLY A 81 -14.87 -18.73 -5.03
N GLN A 82 -15.75 -17.88 -4.45
CA GLN A 82 -16.29 -18.09 -3.09
C GLN A 82 -17.59 -18.92 -3.11
N SER A 83 -18.22 -19.10 -4.27
CA SER A 83 -19.47 -19.87 -4.41
C SER A 83 -19.25 -21.38 -4.55
N GLU A 84 -18.00 -21.81 -4.77
CA GLU A 84 -17.63 -23.22 -4.99
C GLU A 84 -16.94 -23.85 -3.76
N ARG A 85 -17.13 -23.28 -2.56
CA ARG A 85 -16.47 -23.75 -1.33
C ARG A 85 -17.44 -23.99 -0.20
#